data_AF-A0A9D8QYR7-F1
#
_entry.id   AF-A0A9D8QYR7-F1
#
_cell.length_a   1.000
_cell.length_b   1.000
_cell.length_c   1.000
_cell.angle_alpha   90.00
_cell.angle_beta   90.00
_cell.angle_gamma   90.00
#
_symmetry.space_group_name_H-M   'P 1'
#
loop_
_entity.id
_entity.type
_entity.pdbx_description
1 polymer ?
#
loop_
_entity_poly.entity_id
_entity_poly.type
_entity_poly.pdbx_seq_one_letter_code
_entity_poly.pdbx_strand_id
1 'polypeptide(L)'
;ERIKSERKWAEEDSKEYYTLLTDTLRNYIRDRYGFNAMEMTSSEIIDRLVSENNQEALDELREIFRTADLVKFAKWSTLINENDANLVAAVEYVNQTKIEVDPNAKPEPEIIKETDQKRLTQVKIMRVAMIVLGVLSVALLAWIIWRSVDLLM
;
A
#
# COMPACT_ATOMS: atom_id res chain seq x y z
N GLU A 1 -20.00 -5.41 -3.56
CA GLU A 1 -21.20 -5.82 -4.33
C GLU A 1 -20.88 -6.68 -5.54
N ARG A 2 -19.85 -6.37 -6.36
CA ARG A 2 -19.47 -7.15 -7.55
C ARG A 2 -19.21 -8.65 -7.31
N ILE A 3 -18.56 -9.02 -6.20
CA ILE A 3 -18.27 -10.43 -5.87
C ILE A 3 -19.57 -11.23 -5.57
N LYS A 4 -20.63 -10.57 -5.07
CA LYS A 4 -21.89 -11.25 -4.72
C LYS A 4 -22.77 -11.59 -5.94
N SER A 5 -22.55 -10.95 -7.10
CA SER A 5 -23.41 -11.09 -8.29
C SER A 5 -23.01 -12.24 -9.22
N GLU A 6 -21.79 -12.77 -9.12
CA GLU A 6 -21.29 -13.82 -9.99
C GLU A 6 -21.23 -15.13 -9.19
N ARG A 7 -22.33 -15.89 -9.23
CA ARG A 7 -22.53 -17.06 -8.38
C ARG A 7 -22.49 -18.34 -9.23
N LYS A 8 -21.28 -18.86 -9.51
CA LYS A 8 -20.95 -20.26 -9.86
C LYS A 8 -19.49 -20.35 -10.30
N TRP A 9 -18.59 -20.60 -9.35
CA TRP A 9 -17.15 -20.57 -9.62
C TRP A 9 -16.58 -21.98 -9.66
N ALA A 10 -16.06 -22.36 -10.83
CA ALA A 10 -15.36 -23.61 -11.08
C ALA A 10 -13.89 -23.52 -10.60
N GLU A 11 -13.11 -24.59 -10.76
CA GLU A 11 -11.71 -24.67 -10.29
C GLU A 11 -10.79 -23.59 -10.88
N GLU A 12 -10.96 -23.23 -12.16
CA GLU A 12 -10.25 -22.11 -12.81
C GLU A 12 -10.68 -20.75 -12.25
N ASP A 13 -11.92 -20.67 -11.80
CA ASP A 13 -12.59 -19.49 -11.24
C ASP A 13 -12.19 -19.25 -9.78
N SER A 14 -11.71 -20.28 -9.07
CA SER A 14 -11.22 -20.13 -7.68
C SER A 14 -9.96 -19.26 -7.61
N LYS A 15 -9.06 -19.35 -8.59
CA LYS A 15 -7.89 -18.47 -8.64
C LYS A 15 -8.30 -17.02 -8.92
N GLU A 16 -9.24 -16.82 -9.84
CA GLU A 16 -9.80 -15.52 -10.15
C GLU A 16 -10.51 -14.92 -8.93
N TYR A 17 -11.27 -15.73 -8.20
CA TYR A 17 -11.90 -15.34 -6.94
C TYR A 17 -10.93 -14.75 -5.95
N TYR A 18 -9.93 -15.53 -5.53
CA TYR A 18 -9.04 -15.10 -4.49
C TYR A 18 -8.15 -13.95 -4.95
N THR A 19 -7.92 -13.81 -6.26
CA THR A 19 -7.30 -12.60 -6.82
C THR A 19 -8.21 -11.38 -6.57
N LEU A 20 -9.48 -11.44 -6.98
CA LEU A 20 -10.43 -10.34 -6.79
C LEU A 20 -10.72 -10.01 -5.31
N LEU A 21 -10.85 -11.04 -4.48
CA LEU A 21 -11.09 -10.91 -3.04
C LEU A 21 -9.91 -10.22 -2.36
N THR A 22 -8.69 -10.71 -2.61
CA THR A 22 -7.49 -10.12 -1.99
C THR A 22 -7.18 -8.73 -2.52
N ASP A 23 -7.40 -8.45 -3.81
CA ASP A 23 -7.26 -7.10 -4.37
C ASP A 23 -8.26 -6.13 -3.73
N THR A 24 -9.50 -6.57 -3.51
CA THR A 24 -10.52 -5.76 -2.84
C THR A 24 -10.10 -5.43 -1.41
N LEU A 25 -9.62 -6.42 -0.65
CA LEU A 25 -9.11 -6.23 0.72
C LEU A 25 -7.88 -5.32 0.74
N ARG A 26 -6.93 -5.48 -0.19
CA ARG A 26 -5.73 -4.63 -0.29
C ARG A 26 -6.09 -3.18 -0.58
N ASN A 27 -7.03 -2.93 -1.49
CA ASN A 27 -7.54 -1.59 -1.75
C ASN A 27 -8.19 -0.98 -0.51
N TYR A 28 -9.05 -1.74 0.18
CA TYR A 28 -9.66 -1.30 1.44
C TYR A 28 -8.60 -0.95 2.50
N ILE A 29 -7.62 -1.83 2.71
CA ILE A 29 -6.54 -1.63 3.68
C ILE A 29 -5.72 -0.39 3.32
N ARG A 30 -5.41 -0.17 2.04
CA ARG A 30 -4.72 1.04 1.58
C ARG A 30 -5.48 2.29 1.96
N ASP A 31 -6.76 2.32 1.61
CA ASP A 31 -7.60 3.50 1.81
C ASP A 31 -7.86 3.74 3.31
N ARG A 32 -7.92 2.67 4.12
CA ARG A 32 -8.18 2.72 5.57
C ARG A 32 -6.97 3.13 6.41
N TYR A 33 -5.78 2.60 6.10
CA TYR A 33 -4.58 2.72 6.95
C TYR A 33 -3.48 3.61 6.34
N GLY A 34 -3.67 4.06 5.10
CA GLY A 34 -2.82 5.04 4.42
C GLY A 34 -1.51 4.47 3.89
N PHE A 35 -1.39 3.16 3.73
CA PHE A 35 -0.19 2.53 3.18
C PHE A 35 -0.47 1.68 1.96
N ASN A 36 0.51 1.56 1.06
CA ASN A 36 0.30 0.87 -0.20
C ASN A 36 0.33 -0.66 -0.06
N ALA A 37 -0.80 -1.25 0.34
CA ALA A 37 -0.96 -2.70 0.49
C ALA A 37 -0.89 -3.47 -0.85
N MET A 38 -1.02 -2.81 -2.00
CA MET A 38 -0.87 -3.50 -3.31
C MET A 38 0.59 -3.91 -3.57
N GLU A 39 1.54 -3.15 -3.03
CA GLU A 39 2.98 -3.36 -3.21
C GLU A 39 3.63 -4.16 -2.07
N MET A 40 2.81 -4.78 -1.21
CA MET A 40 3.25 -5.50 -0.04
C MET A 40 2.88 -6.98 -0.14
N THR A 41 3.67 -7.86 0.45
CA THR A 41 3.29 -9.27 0.62
C THR A 41 2.17 -9.41 1.67
N SER A 42 1.47 -10.54 1.65
CA SER A 42 0.43 -10.85 2.64
C SER A 42 0.97 -10.73 4.08
N SER A 43 2.17 -11.24 4.34
CA SER A 43 2.81 -11.17 5.66
C SER A 43 3.13 -9.73 6.10
N GLU A 44 3.72 -8.92 5.21
CA GLU A 44 4.04 -7.52 5.52
C GLU A 44 2.79 -6.69 5.82
N ILE A 45 1.67 -6.98 5.16
CA ILE A 45 0.37 -6.34 5.47
C ILE A 45 -0.06 -6.70 6.89
N ILE A 46 -0.05 -7.99 7.22
CA ILE A 46 -0.44 -8.48 8.54
C ILE A 46 0.42 -7.83 9.63
N ASP A 47 1.75 -7.86 9.48
CA ASP A 47 2.69 -7.29 10.45
C ASP A 47 2.43 -5.80 10.71
N ARG A 48 2.09 -5.06 9.65
CA ARG A 48 1.78 -3.63 9.75
C ARG A 48 0.44 -3.34 10.43
N LEU A 49 -0.49 -4.28 10.40
CA LEU A 49 -1.82 -4.13 10.99
C LEU A 49 -1.87 -4.59 12.46
N VAL A 50 -0.84 -5.28 12.97
CA VAL A 50 -0.77 -5.77 14.36
C VAL A 50 -1.02 -4.67 15.40
N SER A 51 -0.51 -3.45 15.18
CA SER A 51 -0.69 -2.34 16.11
C SER A 51 -2.01 -1.58 15.96
N GLU A 52 -2.74 -1.80 14.87
CA GLU A 52 -3.92 -1.01 14.49
C GLU A 52 -5.24 -1.78 14.65
N ASN A 53 -5.17 -3.12 14.73
CA ASN A 53 -6.33 -4.01 14.74
C ASN A 53 -6.32 -4.91 15.97
N ASN A 54 -7.51 -5.39 16.34
CA ASN A 54 -7.62 -6.45 17.35
C ASN A 54 -7.15 -7.79 16.76
N GLN A 55 -6.88 -8.75 17.65
CA GLN A 55 -6.35 -10.06 17.28
C GLN A 55 -7.33 -10.86 16.40
N GLU A 56 -8.62 -10.79 16.69
CA GLU A 56 -9.68 -11.53 15.99
C GLU A 56 -9.77 -11.13 14.51
N ALA A 57 -9.87 -9.82 14.23
CA ALA A 57 -9.89 -9.27 12.88
C ALA A 57 -8.62 -9.63 12.09
N LEU A 58 -7.46 -9.63 12.76
CA LEU A 58 -6.20 -10.04 12.12
C LEU A 58 -6.15 -11.52 11.81
N ASP A 59 -6.71 -12.37 12.66
CA ASP A 59 -6.73 -13.82 12.45
C ASP A 59 -7.66 -14.21 11.30
N GLU A 60 -8.81 -13.55 11.18
CA GLU A 60 -9.68 -13.67 9.99
C GLU A 60 -8.95 -13.26 8.71
N LEU A 61 -8.27 -12.11 8.72
CA LEU A 61 -7.52 -11.62 7.57
C LEU A 61 -6.35 -12.55 7.19
N ARG A 62 -5.65 -13.10 8.18
CA ARG A 62 -4.58 -14.10 7.98
C ARG A 62 -5.11 -15.34 7.27
N GLU A 63 -6.27 -15.84 7.68
CA GLU A 63 -6.85 -17.05 7.11
C GLU A 63 -7.23 -16.85 5.63
N ILE A 64 -7.81 -15.69 5.31
CA ILE A 64 -8.16 -15.32 3.94
C ILE A 64 -6.90 -15.27 3.06
N PHE A 65 -5.84 -14.58 3.51
CA PHE A 65 -4.60 -14.52 2.74
C PHE A 65 -3.91 -15.86 2.60
N ARG A 66 -3.89 -16.69 3.65
CA ARG A 66 -3.34 -18.05 3.59
C ARG A 66 -4.05 -18.88 2.53
N THR A 67 -5.38 -18.87 2.54
CA THR A 67 -6.18 -19.61 1.56
C THR A 67 -5.94 -19.09 0.15
N ALA A 68 -5.90 -17.77 -0.03
CA ALA A 68 -5.61 -17.16 -1.32
C ALA A 68 -4.23 -17.56 -1.86
N ASP A 69 -3.20 -17.60 -1.01
CA ASP A 69 -1.84 -17.97 -1.41
C ASP A 69 -1.78 -19.47 -1.81
N LEU A 70 -2.48 -20.35 -1.09
CA LEU A 70 -2.62 -21.77 -1.47
C LEU A 70 -3.29 -21.94 -2.83
N VAL A 71 -4.38 -21.22 -3.10
CA VAL A 71 -5.09 -21.31 -4.39
C VAL A 71 -4.23 -20.74 -5.52
N LYS A 72 -3.62 -19.57 -5.32
CA LYS A 72 -2.87 -18.85 -6.37
C LYS A 72 -1.56 -19.53 -6.74
N PHE A 73 -0.88 -20.15 -5.79
CA PHE A 73 0.48 -20.67 -5.98
C PHE A 73 0.60 -22.18 -5.83
N ALA A 74 -0.20 -22.81 -4.96
CA ALA A 74 -0.15 -24.26 -4.72
C ALA A 74 -1.20 -25.06 -5.51
N LYS A 75 -1.98 -24.41 -6.39
CA LYS A 75 -3.10 -25.01 -7.14
C LYS A 75 -4.12 -25.69 -6.22
N TRP A 76 -4.31 -25.15 -5.02
CA TRP A 76 -5.32 -25.63 -4.10
C TRP A 76 -6.72 -25.39 -4.68
N SER A 77 -7.58 -26.40 -4.59
CA SER A 77 -8.97 -26.35 -5.05
C SER A 77 -9.86 -26.18 -3.82
N THR A 78 -10.44 -25.00 -3.66
CA THR A 78 -11.36 -24.70 -2.55
C THR A 78 -12.76 -25.15 -2.89
N LEU A 79 -13.48 -25.65 -1.89
CA LEU A 79 -14.90 -25.93 -2.03
C LEU A 79 -15.72 -24.62 -2.00
N ILE A 80 -16.90 -24.62 -2.63
CA ILE A 80 -17.77 -23.43 -2.71
C ILE A 80 -18.11 -22.87 -1.31
N ASN A 81 -18.28 -23.75 -0.31
CA ASN A 81 -18.55 -23.33 1.07
C ASN A 81 -17.35 -22.63 1.73
N GLU A 82 -16.11 -23.01 1.39
CA GLU A 82 -14.92 -22.30 1.85
C GLU A 82 -14.84 -20.91 1.24
N ASN A 83 -15.22 -20.78 -0.04
CA ASN A 83 -15.28 -19.49 -0.71
C ASN A 83 -16.30 -18.57 -0.04
N ASP A 84 -17.50 -19.07 0.23
CA ASP A 84 -18.54 -18.32 0.93
C ASP A 84 -18.09 -17.91 2.35
N ALA A 85 -17.45 -18.82 3.09
CA ALA A 85 -16.91 -18.53 4.42
C ALA A 85 -15.85 -17.41 4.38
N ASN A 86 -14.92 -17.47 3.43
CA ASN A 86 -13.90 -16.42 3.24
C ASN A 86 -14.51 -15.08 2.82
N LEU A 87 -15.60 -15.08 2.03
CA LEU A 87 -16.31 -13.84 1.71
C LEU A 87 -16.93 -13.22 2.95
N VAL A 88 -17.57 -14.04 3.78
CA VAL A 88 -18.20 -13.58 5.03
C VAL A 88 -17.15 -13.00 5.97
N ALA A 89 -16.02 -13.70 6.18
CA ALA A 89 -14.91 -13.21 6.99
C ALA A 89 -14.34 -11.89 6.44
N ALA A 90 -14.18 -11.77 5.11
CA ALA A 90 -13.71 -10.53 4.51
C ALA A 90 -14.65 -9.34 4.74
N VAL A 91 -15.96 -9.58 4.65
CA VAL A 91 -16.99 -8.56 4.91
C VAL A 91 -16.99 -8.19 6.39
N GLU A 92 -16.83 -9.17 7.28
CA GLU A 92 -16.80 -8.96 8.72
C GLU A 92 -15.57 -8.14 9.12
N TYR A 93 -14.38 -8.48 8.63
CA TYR A 93 -13.17 -7.68 8.80
C TYR A 93 -13.38 -6.21 8.41
N VAL A 94 -13.96 -5.95 7.24
CA VAL A 94 -14.26 -4.57 6.78
C VAL A 94 -15.26 -3.87 7.71
N ASN A 95 -16.28 -4.58 8.18
CA ASN A 95 -17.29 -4.02 9.08
C ASN A 95 -16.74 -3.69 10.47
N GLN A 96 -15.86 -4.52 11.01
CA GLN A 96 -15.22 -4.30 12.31
C GLN A 96 -14.21 -3.15 12.26
N THR A 97 -13.59 -2.92 11.10
CA THR A 97 -12.45 -2.00 10.98
C THR A 97 -12.80 -0.66 10.31
N LYS A 98 -13.97 -0.54 9.66
CA LYS A 98 -14.42 0.74 9.08
C LYS A 98 -14.58 1.81 10.16
N ILE A 99 -14.22 3.05 9.84
CA ILE A 99 -14.63 4.20 10.65
C ILE A 99 -16.07 4.51 10.28
N GLU A 100 -16.96 4.58 11.26
CA GLU A 100 -18.27 5.18 11.04
C GLU A 100 -18.11 6.68 10.82
N VAL A 101 -18.30 7.13 9.58
CA VAL A 101 -18.30 8.55 9.26
C VAL A 101 -19.64 9.11 9.73
N ASP A 102 -19.65 9.83 10.85
CA ASP A 102 -20.81 10.61 11.28
C ASP A 102 -21.12 11.64 10.18
N PRO A 103 -22.32 11.62 9.56
CA PRO A 103 -22.69 12.56 8.51
C PRO A 103 -22.68 14.03 8.96
N ASN A 104 -22.59 14.33 10.26
CA ASN A 104 -22.43 15.67 10.83
C ASN A 104 -21.00 16.01 11.29
N ALA A 105 -20.04 15.09 11.18
CA ALA A 105 -18.64 15.39 11.48
C ALA A 105 -18.06 16.29 10.39
N LYS A 106 -17.61 17.50 10.77
CA LYS A 106 -16.82 18.36 9.89
C LYS A 106 -15.59 17.58 9.42
N PRO A 107 -15.19 17.65 8.13
CA PRO A 107 -14.04 16.93 7.63
C PRO A 107 -12.82 17.30 8.47
N GLU A 108 -12.36 16.35 9.28
CA GLU A 108 -11.14 16.49 10.06
C GLU A 108 -9.97 16.44 9.07
N PRO A 109 -9.03 17.39 9.14
CA PRO A 109 -7.93 17.43 8.18
C PRO A 109 -7.15 16.11 8.21
N GLU A 110 -6.97 15.51 7.04
CA GLU A 110 -6.13 14.33 6.86
C GLU A 110 -4.74 14.59 7.44
N ILE A 111 -4.44 14.01 8.60
CA ILE A 111 -3.10 14.04 9.17
C ILE A 111 -2.25 13.09 8.35
N ILE A 112 -1.59 13.65 7.33
CA ILE A 112 -0.51 12.98 6.60
C ILE A 112 0.51 12.52 7.64
N LYS A 113 0.69 11.20 7.80
CA LYS A 113 1.68 10.61 8.72
C LYS A 113 3.04 11.28 8.45
N GLU A 114 3.61 11.94 9.45
CA GLU A 114 4.82 12.79 9.33
C GLU A 114 5.98 12.11 8.58
N THR A 115 6.06 10.78 8.64
CA THR A 115 7.07 9.95 7.99
C THR A 115 7.11 10.12 6.47
N ASP A 116 5.96 10.19 5.80
CA ASP A 116 5.89 10.34 4.34
C ASP A 116 6.25 11.78 3.91
N GLN A 117 5.83 12.77 4.68
CA GLN A 117 6.18 14.18 4.43
C GLN A 117 7.69 14.42 4.64
N LYS A 118 8.30 13.82 5.66
CA LYS A 118 9.75 13.88 5.90
C LYS A 118 10.53 13.23 4.77
N ARG A 119 10.13 12.05 4.30
CA ARG A 119 10.81 11.34 3.20
C ARG A 119 10.74 12.10 1.87
N LEU A 120 9.57 12.64 1.51
CA LEU A 120 9.40 13.44 0.30
C LEU A 120 10.17 14.78 0.36
N THR A 121 10.20 15.43 1.53
CA THR A 121 10.95 16.67 1.74
C THR A 121 12.47 16.43 1.67
N GLN A 122 12.96 15.34 2.27
CA GLN A 122 14.37 14.95 2.19
C GLN A 122 14.81 14.70 0.74
N VAL A 123 14.03 13.98 -0.06
CA VAL A 123 14.34 13.72 -1.47
C VAL A 123 14.38 15.02 -2.29
N LYS A 124 13.48 15.97 -2.04
CA LYS A 124 13.48 17.29 -2.72
C LYS A 124 14.71 18.11 -2.35
N ILE A 125 15.07 18.17 -1.07
CA ILE A 125 16.26 18.89 -0.59
C ILE A 125 17.52 18.30 -1.19
N MET A 126 17.66 16.97 -1.19
CA MET A 126 18.81 16.28 -1.80
C MET A 126 18.96 16.61 -3.30
N ARG A 127 17.84 16.66 -4.05
CA ARG A 127 17.87 17.05 -5.47
C ARG A 127 18.32 18.50 -5.69
N VAL A 128 17.83 19.44 -4.89
CA VAL A 128 18.23 20.86 -5.00
C VAL A 128 19.71 21.05 -4.63
N ALA A 129 20.17 20.39 -3.57
CA ALA A 129 21.58 20.45 -3.15
C ALA A 129 22.54 19.96 -4.24
N MET A 130 22.20 18.86 -4.94
CA MET A 130 23.00 18.37 -6.08
C MET A 130 23.09 19.39 -7.21
N ILE A 131 22.00 20.07 -7.55
CA ILE A 131 21.99 21.10 -8.60
C ILE A 131 22.86 22.29 -8.21
N VAL A 132 22.73 22.78 -6.97
CA VAL A 132 23.51 23.92 -6.48
C VAL A 132 25.01 23.62 -6.46
N LEU A 133 25.41 22.44 -5.99
CA LEU A 133 26.81 22.00 -6.01
C LEU A 133 27.36 21.93 -7.43
N GLY A 134 26.57 21.40 -8.38
CA GLY A 134 26.95 21.37 -9.79
C GLY A 134 27.19 22.78 -10.36
N VAL A 135 26.26 23.72 -10.13
CA VAL A 135 26.41 25.10 -10.61
C VAL A 135 27.63 25.81 -9.99
N LEU A 136 27.86 25.63 -8.68
CA LEU A 136 29.02 26.19 -7.99
C LEU A 136 30.34 25.66 -8.55
N SER A 137 30.42 24.36 -8.86
CA SER A 137 31.61 23.77 -9.47
C SER A 137 31.94 24.37 -10.84
N VAL A 138 30.92 24.60 -11.69
CA VAL A 138 31.09 25.20 -13.02
C VAL A 138 31.51 26.66 -12.91
N ALA A 139 30.91 27.42 -11.98
CA ALA A 139 31.28 28.81 -11.74
C ALA A 139 32.73 28.95 -11.24
N LEU A 140 33.17 28.08 -10.34
CA LEU A 140 34.56 28.04 -9.87
C LEU A 140 35.55 27.74 -11.00
N LEU A 141 35.24 26.77 -11.87
CA LEU A 141 36.08 26.45 -13.03
C LEU A 141 36.16 27.64 -13.99
N ALA A 142 35.04 28.29 -14.30
CA ALA A 142 35.02 29.47 -15.15
C ALA A 142 35.84 30.63 -14.56
N TRP A 143 35.73 30.84 -13.24
CA TRP A 143 36.51 31.87 -12.53
C TRP A 143 38.01 31.57 -12.56
N ILE A 144 38.41 30.32 -12.33
CA ILE A 144 39.82 29.89 -12.41
C ILE A 144 40.36 30.13 -13.82
N ILE A 145 39.62 29.76 -14.87
CA ILE A 145 40.04 29.95 -16.26
C ILE A 145 40.22 31.44 -16.56
N TRP A 146 39.25 32.27 -16.22
CA TRP A 146 39.33 33.73 -16.45
C TRP A 146 40.54 34.34 -15.73
N ARG A 147 40.76 33.97 -14.47
CA ARG A 147 41.90 34.43 -13.65
C ARG A 147 43.23 33.99 -14.22
N SER A 148 43.30 32.80 -14.81
CA SER A 148 44.52 32.27 -15.42
C SER A 148 44.88 33.04 -16.69
N VAL A 149 43.88 33.38 -17.52
CA VAL A 149 44.07 34.15 -18.76
C VAL A 149 44.51 35.59 -18.45
N ASP A 150 43.90 36.22 -17.45
CA ASP A 150 44.27 37.57 -16.98
C ASP A 150 45.70 37.65 -16.42
N LEU A 151 46.22 36.55 -15.85
CA LEU A 151 47.60 36.49 -15.34
C LEU A 151 48.66 36.24 -16.43
N LEU A 152 48.24 35.75 -17.59
CA LEU A 152 49.10 35.36 -18.72
C LEU A 152 49.20 36.45 -19.81
N MET A 153 48.27 37.42 -19.83
CA MET A 153 48.31 38.62 -20.67
C MET A 153 48.94 39.80 -19.94
#